data_AF-A0A5D3A397-F1
#
_entry.id   AF-A0A5D3A397-F1
#
_cell.length_a   1.000
_cell.length_b   1.000
_cell.length_c   1.000
_cell.angle_alpha   90.00
_cell.angle_beta   90.00
_cell.angle_gamma   90.00
#
_symmetry.space_group_name_H-M   'P 1'
#
loop_
_entity.id
_entity.type
_entity.pdbx_description
1 polymer ?
#
loop_
_entity_poly.entity_id
_entity_poly.type
_entity_poly.pdbx_seq_one_letter_code
_entity_poly.pdbx_strand_id
1 'polypeptide(L)'
;MAMASSEASSTQKVPILGGKEHENSTVIDPTLNYEATNKPQKKVHQFYFVKFWPYKDLDEESKISKSQQLVEEVDQKLNRMDQDYKHLKLKWRDTHSQLYRLSNRKLSIFYGLNLQKDLLHHLLLVLDKLNLACKIPLKHKGGPNHTQGFQRWISHGSNNLVIERKLIKEMGRRQPRLNDLDLSTTSLLQNFIGCFNWGNIDKSGYTHMLEELKQIEEKKEKALADFAQNPNIFNSLTLRNAIEEQIKIVKKISLELRIEQREVKSTIEGLEKELIPMKEEVSGYYDQRREMLKQKEAAQYCILKLRQTFVEMNSMYDEYVSLLNNAKELARNKDVAALRKLSHQQVEEFMLEWNHPYVKLSESITTLAFCLR
;
A
#
# COMPACT_ATOMS: atom_id res chain seq x y z
N MET A 1 51.10 24.23 -11.72
CA MET A 1 51.27 22.77 -11.88
C MET A 1 50.48 22.39 -13.13
N ALA A 2 50.99 22.38 -14.37
CA ALA A 2 52.25 21.80 -14.90
C ALA A 2 52.42 20.36 -14.37
N MET A 3 52.33 19.28 -15.16
CA MET A 3 52.82 18.98 -16.53
C MET A 3 51.71 18.27 -17.36
N ALA A 4 51.49 18.48 -18.68
CA ALA A 4 52.33 18.20 -19.88
C ALA A 4 52.71 16.71 -19.99
N SER A 5 52.53 15.96 -21.08
CA SER A 5 52.72 16.21 -22.53
C SER A 5 51.84 15.25 -23.36
N SER A 6 51.16 15.66 -24.45
CA SER A 6 51.59 15.92 -25.85
C SER A 6 51.92 14.64 -26.64
N GLU A 7 51.04 14.27 -27.59
CA GLU A 7 51.19 14.34 -29.08
C GLU A 7 51.84 13.04 -29.63
N ALA A 8 51.62 12.54 -30.84
CA ALA A 8 51.20 13.13 -32.09
C ALA A 8 50.59 12.06 -33.03
N SER A 9 49.84 12.56 -33.99
CA SER A 9 49.26 11.89 -35.14
C SER A 9 50.29 11.52 -36.23
N SER A 10 49.89 10.59 -37.09
CA SER A 10 50.14 10.57 -38.55
C SER A 10 51.14 9.56 -39.13
N THR A 11 50.61 8.80 -40.11
CA THR A 11 51.25 8.24 -41.31
C THR A 11 52.33 7.17 -41.09
N GLN A 12 52.40 6.05 -41.81
CA GLN A 12 52.20 5.86 -43.24
C GLN A 12 52.33 4.34 -43.58
N LYS A 13 51.57 3.92 -44.59
CA LYS A 13 51.94 2.96 -45.66
C LYS A 13 52.36 1.53 -45.31
N VAL A 14 51.41 0.65 -45.63
CA VAL A 14 51.61 -0.62 -46.36
C VAL A 14 52.46 -0.41 -47.63
N PRO A 15 53.36 -1.36 -47.95
CA PRO A 15 53.45 -1.97 -49.29
C PRO A 15 53.44 -3.50 -49.16
N ILE A 16 52.45 -4.24 -49.69
CA ILE A 16 52.35 -4.80 -51.06
C ILE A 16 53.69 -5.15 -51.72
N LEU A 17 53.95 -6.45 -51.84
CA LEU A 17 54.46 -7.21 -53.00
C LEU A 17 54.08 -8.68 -52.70
N GLY A 18 53.22 -9.42 -53.41
CA GLY A 18 52.67 -9.25 -54.74
C GLY A 18 53.46 -10.09 -55.75
N GLY A 19 52.90 -11.24 -56.17
CA GLY A 19 53.35 -12.06 -57.30
C GLY A 19 53.54 -13.53 -56.89
N LYS A 20 52.51 -14.38 -57.09
CA LYS A 20 52.29 -15.23 -58.29
C LYS A 20 53.51 -16.09 -58.61
N GLU A 21 53.37 -17.41 -58.59
CA GLU A 21 53.37 -18.31 -59.77
C GLU A 21 53.75 -19.70 -59.21
N HIS A 22 53.36 -20.88 -59.70
CA HIS A 22 52.67 -21.34 -60.89
C HIS A 22 52.14 -22.75 -60.56
N GLU A 23 50.97 -23.09 -61.08
CA GLU A 23 50.66 -24.48 -61.42
C GLU A 23 51.73 -24.95 -62.39
N ASN A 24 52.39 -26.07 -62.08
CA ASN A 24 52.97 -26.92 -63.11
C ASN A 24 52.92 -28.36 -62.63
N SER A 25 51.91 -29.05 -63.14
CA SER A 25 51.89 -30.48 -63.35
C SER A 25 53.14 -30.87 -64.13
N THR A 26 53.95 -31.77 -63.58
CA THR A 26 54.97 -32.46 -64.37
C THR A 26 55.02 -33.90 -63.92
N VAL A 27 54.24 -34.71 -64.66
CA VAL A 27 54.65 -35.96 -65.30
C VAL A 27 55.61 -36.83 -64.48
N ILE A 28 55.07 -37.96 -64.05
CA ILE A 28 55.78 -39.17 -63.66
C ILE A 28 56.72 -39.58 -64.80
N ASP A 29 58.01 -39.68 -64.53
CA ASP A 29 58.92 -40.54 -65.29
C ASP A 29 59.70 -41.44 -64.31
N PRO A 30 59.56 -42.77 -64.39
CA PRO A 30 60.20 -43.70 -63.47
C PRO A 30 61.48 -44.25 -64.08
N THR A 31 62.66 -43.88 -63.59
CA THR A 31 63.81 -44.80 -63.54
C THR A 31 65.02 -44.21 -62.79
N LEU A 32 65.59 -45.06 -61.93
CA LEU A 32 67.00 -45.14 -61.55
C LEU A 32 67.63 -43.97 -60.75
N ASN A 33 67.77 -44.18 -59.44
CA ASN A 33 69.09 -44.49 -58.87
C ASN A 33 68.99 -44.90 -57.39
N TYR A 34 69.19 -46.19 -57.16
CA TYR A 34 69.56 -46.76 -55.88
C TYR A 34 71.08 -46.70 -55.74
N GLU A 35 71.57 -46.01 -54.70
CA GLU A 35 72.81 -46.25 -53.93
C GLU A 35 72.90 -45.08 -52.92
N ALA A 36 72.34 -45.17 -51.70
CA ALA A 36 72.96 -45.74 -50.48
C ALA A 36 74.40 -45.21 -50.24
N THR A 37 74.83 -44.64 -49.11
CA THR A 37 74.35 -44.68 -47.72
C THR A 37 75.28 -43.78 -46.87
N ASN A 38 74.87 -43.47 -45.63
CA ASN A 38 75.66 -42.89 -44.52
C ASN A 38 75.51 -41.38 -44.22
N LYS A 39 74.26 -40.94 -44.00
CA LYS A 39 73.98 -40.01 -42.89
C LYS A 39 73.34 -40.82 -41.75
N PRO A 40 73.77 -40.67 -40.49
CA PRO A 40 73.07 -41.33 -39.39
C PRO A 40 71.63 -40.82 -39.41
N GLN A 41 70.67 -41.73 -39.64
CA GLN A 41 69.26 -41.43 -39.52
C GLN A 41 69.05 -40.92 -38.09
N LYS A 42 68.81 -39.60 -37.93
CA LYS A 42 68.35 -39.07 -36.65
C LYS A 42 67.13 -39.89 -36.26
N LYS A 43 67.24 -40.68 -35.19
CA LYS A 43 66.10 -41.42 -34.64
C LYS A 43 65.13 -40.38 -34.10
N VAL A 44 64.15 -40.02 -34.92
CA VAL A 44 63.04 -39.16 -34.52
C VAL A 44 62.05 -40.05 -33.80
N HIS A 45 61.93 -39.88 -32.48
CA HIS A 45 60.87 -40.53 -31.72
C HIS A 45 59.57 -39.77 -31.94
N GLN A 46 58.54 -40.45 -32.43
CA GLN A 46 57.19 -39.93 -32.58
C GLN A 46 56.30 -40.57 -31.52
N PHE A 47 55.50 -39.75 -30.85
CA PHE A 47 54.54 -40.17 -29.83
C PHE A 47 53.17 -39.60 -30.20
N TYR A 48 52.12 -40.38 -29.99
CA TYR A 48 50.75 -40.00 -30.33
C TYR A 48 49.95 -39.75 -29.06
N PHE A 49 49.13 -38.70 -29.10
CA PHE A 49 48.19 -38.34 -28.04
C PHE A 49 46.85 -38.00 -28.69
N VAL A 50 45.75 -38.40 -28.05
CA VAL A 50 44.39 -38.06 -28.48
C VAL A 50 44.21 -36.56 -28.32
N LYS A 51 43.73 -35.90 -29.38
CA LYS A 51 43.53 -34.45 -29.38
C LYS A 51 42.10 -34.12 -28.99
N PHE A 52 41.95 -33.35 -27.91
CA PHE A 52 40.68 -32.73 -27.55
C PHE A 52 40.67 -31.27 -27.98
N TRP A 53 39.52 -30.81 -28.47
CA TRP A 53 39.29 -29.41 -28.79
C TRP A 53 38.56 -28.73 -27.63
N PRO A 54 38.85 -27.46 -27.33
CA PRO A 54 38.11 -26.73 -26.31
C PRO A 54 36.65 -26.66 -26.75
N TYR A 55 35.75 -26.93 -25.81
CA TYR A 55 34.34 -26.68 -26.01
C TYR A 55 34.14 -25.18 -26.19
N LYS A 56 33.56 -24.81 -27.34
CA LYS A 56 33.27 -23.42 -27.68
C LYS A 56 31.86 -23.33 -28.24
N ASP A 57 30.88 -23.09 -27.37
CA ASP A 57 29.57 -22.63 -27.81
C ASP A 57 29.72 -21.18 -28.27
N LEU A 58 29.63 -20.96 -29.58
CA LEU A 58 29.74 -19.64 -30.19
C LEU A 58 28.69 -18.64 -29.69
N ASP A 59 27.58 -19.13 -29.10
CA ASP A 59 26.49 -18.30 -28.59
C ASP A 59 26.44 -18.24 -27.06
N GLU A 60 27.33 -18.90 -26.31
CA GLU A 60 27.28 -18.89 -24.84
C GLU A 60 27.41 -17.49 -24.25
N GLU A 61 28.45 -16.76 -24.65
CA GLU A 61 28.72 -15.40 -24.14
C GLU A 61 27.55 -14.46 -24.47
N SER A 62 26.93 -14.64 -25.65
CA SER A 62 25.72 -13.96 -26.08
C SER A 62 24.50 -14.35 -25.23
N LYS A 63 24.29 -15.64 -24.93
CA LYS A 63 23.20 -16.13 -24.06
C LYS A 63 23.34 -15.65 -22.61
N ILE A 64 24.56 -15.67 -22.07
CA ILE A 64 24.87 -15.16 -20.73
C ILE A 64 24.61 -13.66 -20.68
N SER A 65 25.12 -12.90 -21.67
CA SER A 65 24.91 -11.46 -21.76
C SER A 65 23.42 -11.09 -21.85
N LYS A 66 22.66 -11.76 -22.72
CA LYS A 66 21.19 -11.59 -22.81
C LYS A 66 20.49 -11.86 -21.48
N SER A 67 20.89 -12.91 -20.77
CA SER A 67 20.31 -13.27 -19.48
C SER A 67 20.68 -12.26 -18.38
N GLN A 68 21.91 -11.74 -18.39
CA GLN A 68 22.36 -10.70 -17.46
C GLN A 68 21.60 -9.39 -17.68
N GLN A 69 21.45 -8.98 -18.94
CA GLN A 69 20.64 -7.81 -19.30
C GLN A 69 19.20 -7.97 -18.81
N LEU A 70 18.59 -9.15 -18.98
CA LEU A 70 17.25 -9.42 -18.47
C LEU A 70 17.16 -9.28 -16.93
N VAL A 71 18.16 -9.77 -16.20
CA VAL A 71 18.23 -9.61 -14.73
C VAL A 71 18.31 -8.13 -14.35
N GLU A 72 19.15 -7.35 -15.01
CA GLU A 72 19.28 -5.91 -14.76
C GLU A 72 17.99 -5.15 -15.07
N GLU A 73 17.34 -5.46 -16.20
CA GLU A 73 16.05 -4.87 -16.57
C GLU A 73 14.94 -5.18 -15.55
N VAL A 74 14.89 -6.43 -15.07
CA VAL A 74 13.94 -6.85 -14.03
C VAL A 74 14.23 -6.13 -12.71
N ASP A 75 15.49 -5.98 -12.32
CA ASP A 75 15.87 -5.27 -11.09
C ASP A 75 15.51 -3.79 -11.14
N GLN A 76 15.75 -3.13 -12.28
CA GLN A 76 15.31 -1.75 -12.48
C GLN A 76 13.79 -1.61 -12.37
N LYS A 77 13.02 -2.52 -12.97
CA LYS A 77 11.56 -2.52 -12.89
C LYS A 77 11.07 -2.78 -11.47
N LEU A 78 11.64 -3.75 -10.76
CA LEU A 78 11.32 -4.04 -9.36
C LEU A 78 11.57 -2.82 -8.46
N ASN A 79 12.68 -2.11 -8.66
CA ASN A 79 12.98 -0.90 -7.91
C ASN A 79 11.96 0.22 -8.14
N ARG A 80 11.52 0.42 -9.39
CA ARG A 80 10.46 1.39 -9.73
C ARG A 80 9.13 1.00 -9.07
N MET A 81 8.72 -0.25 -9.23
CA MET A 81 7.51 -0.77 -8.59
C MET A 81 7.53 -0.59 -7.07
N ASP A 82 8.68 -0.79 -6.42
CA ASP A 82 8.83 -0.62 -4.97
C ASP A 82 8.72 0.85 -4.53
N GLN A 83 9.10 1.81 -5.39
CA GLN A 83 8.87 3.22 -5.15
C GLN A 83 7.38 3.57 -5.28
N ASP A 84 6.73 3.12 -6.36
CA ASP A 84 5.30 3.34 -6.59
C ASP A 84 4.46 2.74 -5.45
N TYR A 85 4.80 1.53 -5.01
CA TYR A 85 4.14 0.88 -3.88
C TYR A 85 4.30 1.66 -2.56
N LYS A 86 5.45 2.30 -2.32
CA LYS A 86 5.63 3.16 -1.13
C LYS A 86 4.69 4.35 -1.17
N HIS A 87 4.55 5.00 -2.32
CA HIS A 87 3.61 6.12 -2.51
C HIS A 87 2.16 5.67 -2.32
N LEU A 88 1.78 4.54 -2.92
CA LEU A 88 0.46 3.93 -2.76
C LEU A 88 0.17 3.61 -1.29
N LYS A 89 1.12 3.02 -0.58
CA LYS A 89 0.99 2.67 0.84
C LYS A 89 0.82 3.90 1.75
N LEU A 90 1.54 4.98 1.46
CA LEU A 90 1.38 6.25 2.17
C LEU A 90 -0.03 6.83 1.94
N LYS A 91 -0.45 6.90 0.67
CA LYS A 91 -1.78 7.36 0.31
C LYS A 91 -2.87 6.54 0.99
N TRP A 92 -2.75 5.21 0.97
CA TRP A 92 -3.69 4.30 1.63
C TRP A 92 -3.79 4.55 3.14
N ARG A 93 -2.65 4.76 3.81
CA ARG A 93 -2.61 5.11 5.24
C ARG A 93 -3.33 6.43 5.52
N ASP A 94 -3.08 7.45 4.70
CA ASP A 94 -3.69 8.78 4.87
C ASP A 94 -5.20 8.72 4.66
N THR A 95 -5.67 8.04 3.61
CA THR A 95 -7.10 7.81 3.35
C THR A 95 -7.76 7.06 4.51
N HIS A 96 -7.11 6.02 5.06
CA HIS A 96 -7.65 5.27 6.19
C HIS A 96 -7.70 6.11 7.48
N SER A 97 -6.69 6.93 7.72
CA SER A 97 -6.66 7.89 8.84
C SER A 97 -7.80 8.92 8.74
N GLN A 98 -8.05 9.44 7.53
CA GLN A 98 -9.17 10.33 7.27
C GLN A 98 -10.52 9.65 7.52
N LEU A 99 -10.70 8.41 7.02
CA LEU A 99 -11.91 7.63 7.27
C LEU A 99 -12.15 7.37 8.75
N TYR A 100 -11.10 7.06 9.52
CA TYR A 100 -11.23 6.87 10.96
C TYR A 100 -11.71 8.15 11.66
N ARG A 101 -11.13 9.30 11.31
CA ARG A 101 -11.55 10.62 11.85
C ARG A 101 -13.00 10.93 11.48
N LEU A 102 -13.39 10.72 10.22
CA LEU A 102 -14.75 10.96 9.74
C LEU A 102 -15.75 9.98 10.37
N SER A 103 -15.36 8.75 10.64
CA SER A 103 -16.19 7.76 11.33
C SER A 103 -16.47 8.16 12.77
N ASN A 104 -15.44 8.61 13.50
CA ASN A 104 -15.60 9.20 14.82
C ASN A 104 -16.50 10.44 14.76
N ARG A 105 -16.32 11.28 13.73
CA ARG A 105 -17.16 12.46 13.53
C ARG A 105 -18.63 12.09 13.29
N LYS A 106 -18.89 11.09 12.46
CA LYS A 106 -20.23 10.55 12.21
C LYS A 106 -20.91 10.06 13.48
N LEU A 107 -20.16 9.39 14.37
CA LEU A 107 -20.65 8.97 15.69
C LEU A 107 -20.98 10.18 16.58
N SER A 108 -20.09 11.17 16.66
CA SER A 108 -20.35 12.39 17.44
C SER A 108 -21.62 13.12 16.97
N ILE A 109 -21.82 13.24 15.65
CA ILE A 109 -23.04 13.85 15.07
C ILE A 109 -24.28 13.02 15.43
N PHE A 110 -24.19 11.68 15.38
CA PHE A 110 -25.29 10.80 15.77
C PHE A 110 -25.70 11.00 17.23
N TYR A 111 -24.74 11.05 18.15
CA TYR A 111 -25.02 11.34 19.56
C TYR A 111 -25.61 12.73 19.76
N GLY A 112 -25.04 13.75 19.11
CA GLY A 112 -25.54 15.13 19.17
C GLY A 112 -26.99 15.24 18.69
N LEU A 113 -27.36 14.55 17.61
CA LEU A 113 -28.74 14.53 17.10
C LEU A 113 -29.71 13.80 18.04
N ASN A 114 -29.27 12.78 18.77
CA ASN A 114 -30.12 12.09 19.75
C ASN A 114 -30.35 12.96 20.99
N LEU A 115 -29.28 13.53 21.57
CA LEU A 115 -29.40 14.46 22.70
C LEU A 115 -30.21 15.70 22.34
N GLN A 116 -30.09 16.19 21.09
CA GLN A 116 -30.92 17.27 20.56
C GLN A 116 -32.41 16.92 20.60
N LYS A 117 -32.79 15.69 20.23
CA LYS A 117 -34.19 15.24 20.26
C LYS A 117 -34.71 15.20 21.69
N ASP A 118 -33.93 14.66 22.62
CA ASP A 118 -34.30 14.54 24.03
C ASP A 118 -34.47 15.94 24.66
N LEU A 119 -33.51 16.83 24.41
CA LEU A 119 -33.57 18.22 24.87
C LEU A 119 -34.77 18.96 24.28
N LEU A 120 -35.02 18.83 22.97
CA LEU A 120 -36.16 19.46 22.33
C LEU A 120 -37.49 18.95 22.88
N HIS A 121 -37.59 17.63 23.12
CA HIS A 121 -38.78 17.03 23.71
C HIS A 121 -39.05 17.58 25.12
N HIS A 122 -38.01 17.65 25.95
CA HIS A 122 -38.12 18.20 27.31
C HIS A 122 -38.48 19.69 27.30
N LEU A 123 -37.86 20.50 26.44
CA LEU A 123 -38.19 21.92 26.31
C LEU A 123 -39.64 22.16 25.88
N LEU A 124 -40.15 21.35 24.94
CA LEU A 124 -41.56 21.41 24.53
C LEU A 124 -42.50 21.00 25.68
N LEU A 125 -42.16 19.94 26.43
CA LEU A 125 -42.93 19.52 27.60
C LEU A 125 -42.98 20.60 28.69
N VAL A 126 -41.85 21.25 28.96
CA VAL A 126 -41.75 22.37 29.91
C VAL A 126 -42.58 23.56 29.44
N LEU A 127 -42.52 23.89 28.14
CA LEU A 127 -43.34 24.95 27.54
C LEU A 127 -44.84 24.67 27.67
N ASP A 128 -45.27 23.43 27.41
CA ASP A 128 -46.67 23.01 27.55
C ASP A 128 -47.15 23.08 28.99
N LYS A 129 -46.35 22.59 29.95
CA LYS A 129 -46.65 22.70 31.38
C LYS A 129 -46.77 24.17 31.81
N LEU A 130 -45.90 25.05 31.32
CA LEU A 130 -45.94 26.48 31.61
C LEU A 130 -47.18 27.15 31.01
N ASN A 131 -47.55 26.80 29.77
CA ASN A 131 -48.77 27.27 29.12
C ASN A 131 -50.04 26.83 29.84
N LEU A 132 -50.05 25.65 30.46
CA LEU A 132 -51.14 25.18 31.30
C LEU A 132 -51.23 25.97 32.61
N ALA A 133 -50.11 26.19 33.29
CA ALA A 133 -50.05 26.93 34.55
C ALA A 133 -50.47 28.41 34.42
N CYS A 134 -50.17 29.05 33.28
CA CYS A 134 -50.45 30.47 33.06
C CYS A 134 -51.90 30.81 32.69
N LYS A 135 -52.77 29.81 32.45
CA LYS A 135 -54.19 30.02 32.11
C LYS A 135 -55.08 30.32 33.32
N ILE A 136 -54.54 30.35 34.54
CA ILE A 136 -55.30 30.64 35.78
C ILE A 136 -54.95 32.05 36.29
N PRO A 137 -55.94 32.93 36.55
CA PRO A 137 -55.70 34.20 37.25
C PRO A 137 -55.18 33.93 38.65
N LEU A 138 -54.01 34.47 38.99
CA LEU A 138 -53.54 34.53 40.38
C LEU A 138 -54.66 35.12 41.24
N LYS A 139 -55.05 34.42 42.31
CA LYS A 139 -55.90 35.02 43.33
C LYS A 139 -55.12 36.18 43.94
N HIS A 140 -55.45 37.40 43.54
CA HIS A 140 -55.08 38.59 44.29
C HIS A 140 -55.52 38.37 45.74
N LYS A 141 -54.56 38.33 46.67
CA LYS A 141 -54.85 38.49 48.09
C LYS A 141 -55.18 39.97 48.32
N GLY A 142 -56.40 40.36 48.00
CA GLY A 142 -56.91 41.70 48.25
C GLY A 142 -58.42 41.65 48.38
N GLY A 143 -58.90 41.68 49.63
CA GLY A 143 -60.27 42.01 50.02
C GLY A 143 -61.37 41.00 49.63
N PRO A 144 -62.36 40.75 50.50
CA PRO A 144 -63.60 40.10 50.07
C PRO A 144 -64.33 41.14 49.22
N ASN A 145 -64.37 40.97 47.89
CA ASN A 145 -65.38 41.49 46.94
C ASN A 145 -64.78 41.68 45.52
N HIS A 146 -64.38 40.60 44.84
CA HIS A 146 -64.30 40.64 43.37
C HIS A 146 -64.67 39.29 42.76
N THR A 147 -65.96 39.11 42.52
CA THR A 147 -66.57 37.92 41.90
C THR A 147 -66.52 37.95 40.36
N GLN A 148 -66.00 39.03 39.76
CA GLN A 148 -66.07 39.29 38.31
C GLN A 148 -65.10 38.44 37.47
N GLY A 149 -63.93 38.07 38.00
CA GLY A 149 -62.93 37.31 37.22
C GLY A 149 -63.33 35.86 36.95
N PHE A 150 -64.11 35.25 37.86
CA PHE A 150 -64.56 33.85 37.75
C PHE A 150 -65.79 33.68 36.84
N GLN A 151 -66.53 34.75 36.54
CA GLN A 151 -67.74 34.69 35.71
C GLN A 151 -67.46 34.42 34.22
N ARG A 152 -66.23 34.65 33.74
CA ARG A 152 -65.87 34.46 32.32
C ARG A 152 -65.63 33.00 31.90
N TRP A 153 -65.56 32.07 32.85
CA TRP A 153 -65.33 30.64 32.59
C TRP A 153 -66.61 29.79 32.64
N ILE A 154 -67.77 30.42 32.89
CA ILE A 154 -69.05 29.72 33.02
C ILE A 154 -69.74 29.71 31.65
N SER A 155 -69.51 28.67 30.86
CA SER A 155 -70.43 28.34 29.76
C SER A 155 -71.69 27.77 30.40
N HIS A 156 -72.74 28.58 30.51
CA HIS A 156 -74.02 28.21 31.13
C HIS A 156 -74.70 27.08 30.35
N GLY A 157 -74.37 25.83 30.69
CA GLY A 157 -74.99 24.63 30.13
C GLY A 157 -75.56 23.68 31.19
N SER A 158 -75.26 23.88 32.48
CA SER A 158 -75.78 23.03 33.56
C SER A 158 -76.41 23.86 34.68
N ASN A 159 -77.61 23.49 35.11
CA ASN A 159 -78.44 24.25 36.07
C ASN A 159 -77.97 24.13 37.53
N ASN A 160 -76.72 23.69 37.79
CA ASN A 160 -76.24 23.47 39.16
C ASN A 160 -74.91 24.18 39.43
N LEU A 161 -75.02 25.46 39.80
CA LEU A 161 -73.92 26.33 40.21
C LEU A 161 -73.07 25.76 41.36
N VAL A 162 -73.63 24.89 42.20
CA VAL A 162 -72.90 24.26 43.32
C VAL A 162 -71.93 23.20 42.80
N ILE A 163 -72.35 22.41 41.81
CA ILE A 163 -71.51 21.39 41.16
C ILE A 163 -70.40 22.06 40.35
N GLU A 164 -70.71 23.09 39.57
CA GLU A 164 -69.72 23.84 38.79
C GLU A 164 -68.67 24.50 39.70
N ARG A 165 -69.09 25.13 40.81
CA ARG A 165 -68.16 25.69 41.82
C ARG A 165 -67.29 24.62 42.47
N LYS A 166 -67.84 23.43 42.75
CA LYS A 166 -67.09 22.30 43.31
C LYS A 166 -66.07 21.78 42.30
N LEU A 167 -66.45 21.65 41.03
CA LEU A 167 -65.56 21.25 39.93
C LEU A 167 -64.45 22.27 39.72
N ILE A 168 -64.73 23.57 39.73
CA ILE A 168 -63.69 24.62 39.64
C ILE A 168 -62.74 24.58 40.83
N LYS A 169 -63.27 24.39 42.05
CA LYS A 169 -62.46 24.28 43.26
C LYS A 169 -61.58 23.02 43.25
N GLU A 170 -62.09 21.92 42.70
CA GLU A 170 -61.37 20.67 42.53
C GLU A 170 -60.34 20.74 41.40
N MET A 171 -60.68 21.35 40.26
CA MET A 171 -59.75 21.64 39.17
C MET A 171 -58.61 22.56 39.65
N GLY A 172 -58.92 23.62 40.39
CA GLY A 172 -57.91 24.50 40.99
C GLY A 172 -57.08 23.85 42.10
N ARG A 173 -57.52 22.73 42.69
CA ARG A 173 -56.75 21.91 43.64
C ARG A 173 -55.87 20.86 42.94
N ARG A 174 -56.26 20.41 41.75
CA ARG A 174 -55.54 19.40 40.94
C ARG A 174 -54.53 20.01 39.97
N GLN A 175 -54.48 21.33 39.82
CA GLN A 175 -53.52 22.00 38.94
C GLN A 175 -52.17 22.16 39.65
N PRO A 176 -51.04 21.80 39.00
CA PRO A 176 -49.71 21.99 39.56
C PRO A 176 -49.44 23.47 39.85
N ARG A 177 -48.92 23.81 41.04
CA ARG A 177 -48.40 25.16 41.26
C ARG A 177 -47.09 25.30 40.51
N LEU A 178 -46.71 26.53 40.16
CA LEU A 178 -45.46 26.79 39.45
C LEU A 178 -44.22 26.28 40.21
N ASN A 179 -44.31 26.23 41.55
CA ASN A 179 -43.28 25.67 42.44
C ASN A 179 -43.21 24.14 42.41
N ASP A 180 -44.23 23.46 41.89
CA ASP A 180 -44.31 22.00 41.78
C ASP A 180 -43.89 21.51 40.38
N LEU A 181 -43.64 22.41 39.42
CA LEU A 181 -43.11 22.07 38.11
C LEU A 181 -41.58 21.94 38.17
N ASP A 182 -41.07 20.76 37.84
CA ASP A 182 -39.68 20.62 37.44
C ASP A 182 -39.46 21.30 36.08
N LEU A 183 -38.98 22.55 36.15
CA LEU A 183 -38.62 23.40 35.00
C LEU A 183 -37.12 23.30 34.69
N SER A 184 -36.37 22.45 35.40
CA SER A 184 -34.93 22.30 35.19
C SER A 184 -34.68 21.55 33.87
N THR A 185 -33.93 22.21 33.00
CA THR A 185 -33.34 21.59 31.79
C THR A 185 -31.83 21.49 31.92
N THR A 186 -31.28 21.88 33.07
CA THR A 186 -29.84 22.11 33.31
C THR A 186 -29.01 20.86 33.04
N SER A 187 -29.43 19.68 33.53
CA SER A 187 -28.70 18.42 33.32
C SER A 187 -28.67 18.00 31.85
N LEU A 188 -29.81 18.06 31.15
CA LEU A 188 -29.90 17.73 29.72
C LEU A 188 -29.12 18.73 28.85
N LEU A 189 -29.17 20.02 29.19
CA LEU A 189 -28.38 21.06 28.51
C LEU A 189 -26.88 20.87 28.72
N GLN A 190 -26.44 20.55 29.94
CA GLN A 190 -25.03 20.25 30.23
C GLN A 190 -24.55 19.02 29.46
N ASN A 191 -25.35 17.95 29.41
CA ASN A 191 -25.03 16.77 28.61
C ASN A 191 -24.99 17.08 27.11
N PHE A 192 -25.94 17.88 26.62
CA PHE A 192 -25.98 18.32 25.24
C PHE A 192 -24.73 19.13 24.87
N ILE A 193 -24.40 20.17 25.65
CA ILE A 193 -23.20 21.00 25.47
C ILE A 193 -21.92 20.15 25.60
N GLY A 194 -21.87 19.25 26.59
CA GLY A 194 -20.73 18.36 26.83
C GLY A 194 -20.42 17.45 25.64
N CYS A 195 -21.43 17.00 24.90
CA CYS A 195 -21.25 16.19 23.69
C CYS A 195 -20.44 16.92 22.61
N PHE A 196 -20.56 18.25 22.49
CA PHE A 196 -19.80 19.03 21.51
C PHE A 196 -18.34 19.21 21.93
N ASN A 197 -18.11 19.36 23.24
CA ASN A 197 -16.77 19.47 23.82
C ASN A 197 -15.99 18.14 23.70
N TRP A 198 -16.63 17.01 23.97
CA TRP A 198 -16.00 15.69 23.88
C TRP A 198 -15.86 15.21 22.43
N GLY A 199 -16.81 15.55 21.57
CA GLY A 199 -16.80 15.16 20.16
C GLY A 199 -15.86 15.99 19.26
N ASN A 200 -15.10 16.93 19.83
CA ASN A 200 -14.26 17.90 19.12
C ASN A 200 -15.05 18.59 17.99
N ILE A 201 -16.28 19.01 18.30
CA ILE A 201 -17.21 19.68 17.38
C ILE A 201 -16.93 21.17 17.38
N ASP A 202 -15.68 21.54 17.07
CA ASP A 202 -15.28 22.93 16.95
C ASP A 202 -15.59 23.47 15.55
N LYS A 203 -16.88 23.72 15.32
CA LYS A 203 -17.32 24.60 14.24
C LYS A 203 -17.69 25.90 14.93
N SER A 204 -17.07 27.01 14.52
CA SER A 204 -17.33 28.34 15.10
C SER A 204 -18.83 28.68 15.19
N GLY A 205 -19.65 28.14 14.28
CA GLY A 205 -21.11 28.23 14.32
C GLY A 205 -21.77 27.55 15.54
N TYR A 206 -21.34 26.36 15.93
CA TYR A 206 -21.87 25.68 17.11
C TYR A 206 -21.45 26.38 18.39
N THR A 207 -20.18 26.78 18.48
CA THR A 207 -19.63 27.43 19.68
C THR A 207 -20.44 28.66 20.08
N HIS A 208 -20.80 29.51 19.10
CA HIS A 208 -21.66 30.67 19.35
C HIS A 208 -23.07 30.26 19.83
N MET A 209 -23.71 29.31 19.16
CA MET A 209 -25.07 28.86 19.52
C MET A 209 -25.12 28.16 20.89
N LEU A 210 -24.06 27.43 21.27
CA LEU A 210 -23.95 26.79 22.58
C LEU A 210 -23.77 27.82 23.69
N GLU A 211 -23.00 28.89 23.42
CA GLU A 211 -22.85 30.01 24.35
C GLU A 211 -24.17 30.79 24.52
N GLU A 212 -24.89 31.04 23.41
CA GLU A 212 -26.24 31.62 23.48
C GLU A 212 -27.20 30.76 24.31
N LEU A 213 -27.19 29.43 24.11
CA LEU A 213 -27.99 28.49 24.90
C LEU A 213 -27.67 28.57 26.39
N LYS A 214 -26.38 28.63 26.75
CA LYS A 214 -25.92 28.74 28.13
C LYS A 214 -26.39 30.05 28.76
N GLN A 215 -26.25 31.18 28.06
CA GLN A 215 -26.71 32.48 28.54
C GLN A 215 -28.22 32.54 28.76
N ILE A 216 -29.01 31.88 27.90
CA ILE A 216 -30.47 31.82 28.07
C ILE A 216 -30.83 30.96 29.30
N GLU A 217 -30.13 29.85 29.53
CA GLU A 217 -30.33 29.03 30.73
C GLU A 217 -29.99 29.80 32.01
N GLU A 218 -28.87 30.54 32.04
CA GLU A 218 -28.50 31.38 33.19
C GLU A 218 -29.54 32.48 33.47
N LYS A 219 -30.08 33.11 32.41
CA LYS A 219 -31.17 34.10 32.55
C LYS A 219 -32.44 33.46 33.09
N LYS A 220 -32.75 32.23 32.65
CA LYS A 220 -33.90 31.45 33.10
C LYS A 220 -33.79 31.09 34.59
N GLU A 221 -32.62 30.62 35.02
CA GLU A 221 -32.35 30.28 36.42
C GLU A 221 -32.42 31.52 37.34
N LYS A 222 -31.89 32.67 36.90
CA LYS A 222 -32.03 33.95 37.62
C LYS A 222 -33.50 34.35 37.79
N ALA A 223 -34.29 34.30 36.71
CA ALA A 223 -35.71 34.62 36.77
C ALA A 223 -36.51 33.70 37.70
N LEU A 224 -36.13 32.42 37.79
CA LEU A 224 -36.72 31.45 38.73
C LEU A 224 -36.31 31.74 40.19
N ALA A 225 -35.05 32.12 40.43
CA ALA A 225 -34.57 32.50 41.76
C ALA A 225 -35.26 33.78 42.27
N ASP A 226 -35.40 34.79 41.42
CA ASP A 226 -36.10 36.04 41.74
C ASP A 226 -37.57 35.79 42.10
N PHE A 227 -38.23 34.86 41.38
CA PHE A 227 -39.60 34.44 41.69
C PHE A 227 -39.73 33.75 43.05
N ALA A 228 -38.77 32.88 43.40
CA ALA A 228 -38.77 32.20 44.70
C ALA A 228 -38.71 33.20 45.87
N GLN A 229 -38.03 34.33 45.67
CA GLN A 229 -37.91 35.40 46.67
C GLN A 229 -39.11 36.37 46.66
N ASN A 230 -39.69 36.68 45.49
CA ASN A 230 -40.79 37.63 45.32
C ASN A 230 -41.94 37.07 44.46
N PRO A 231 -42.85 36.26 45.04
CA PRO A 231 -43.89 35.54 44.29
C PRO A 231 -44.92 36.45 43.60
N ASN A 232 -45.08 37.69 44.06
CA ASN A 232 -46.09 38.63 43.59
C ASN A 232 -45.72 39.36 42.28
N ILE A 233 -44.50 39.19 41.76
CA ILE A 233 -43.96 39.91 40.57
C ILE A 233 -43.73 38.93 39.39
N PHE A 234 -44.26 37.70 39.47
CA PHE A 234 -43.94 36.65 38.50
C PHE A 234 -44.29 37.02 37.05
N ASN A 235 -43.25 37.14 36.20
CA ASN A 235 -43.41 37.36 34.77
C ASN A 235 -43.28 36.04 33.99
N SER A 236 -44.39 35.32 33.88
CA SER A 236 -44.46 34.06 33.13
C SER A 236 -44.08 34.22 31.65
N LEU A 237 -44.26 35.42 31.09
CA LEU A 237 -43.91 35.74 29.71
C LEU A 237 -42.39 35.69 29.50
N THR A 238 -41.59 36.12 30.48
CA THR A 238 -40.13 36.08 30.40
C THR A 238 -39.60 34.64 30.35
N LEU A 239 -40.14 33.76 31.20
CA LEU A 239 -39.75 32.36 31.24
C LEU A 239 -40.17 31.62 29.96
N ARG A 240 -41.37 31.92 29.46
CA ARG A 240 -41.88 31.41 28.18
C ARG A 240 -40.97 31.80 27.01
N ASN A 241 -40.65 33.09 26.89
CA ASN A 241 -39.80 33.59 25.81
C ASN A 241 -38.39 32.96 25.86
N ALA A 242 -37.84 32.75 27.06
CA ALA A 242 -36.55 32.07 27.22
C ALA A 242 -36.61 30.62 26.68
N ILE A 243 -37.65 29.85 27.01
CA ILE A 243 -37.82 28.48 26.51
C ILE A 243 -38.03 28.46 24.99
N GLU A 244 -38.84 29.39 24.45
CA GLU A 244 -39.06 29.52 23.00
C GLU A 244 -37.76 29.84 22.25
N GLU A 245 -36.90 30.72 22.78
CA GLU A 245 -35.57 30.99 22.20
C GLU A 245 -34.62 29.78 22.33
N GLN A 246 -34.63 29.03 23.44
CA GLN A 246 -33.85 27.77 23.54
C GLN A 246 -34.30 26.76 22.48
N ILE A 247 -35.60 26.57 22.29
CA ILE A 247 -36.15 25.68 21.25
C ILE A 247 -35.66 26.09 19.86
N LYS A 248 -35.64 27.39 19.57
CA LYS A 248 -35.20 27.93 18.29
C LYS A 248 -33.72 27.66 18.04
N ILE A 249 -32.85 27.86 19.03
CA ILE A 249 -31.42 27.56 18.91
C ILE A 249 -31.19 26.05 18.76
N VAL A 250 -31.83 25.22 19.58
CA VAL A 250 -31.73 23.75 19.50
C VAL A 250 -32.17 23.24 18.11
N LYS A 251 -33.23 23.80 17.53
CA LYS A 251 -33.66 23.48 16.15
C LYS A 251 -32.61 23.92 15.12
N LYS A 252 -32.00 25.10 15.29
CA LYS A 252 -30.93 25.58 14.40
C LYS A 252 -29.72 24.66 14.43
N ILE A 253 -29.25 24.25 15.63
CA ILE A 253 -28.16 23.28 15.80
C ILE A 253 -28.52 21.94 15.13
N SER A 254 -29.77 21.47 15.24
CA SER A 254 -30.24 20.24 14.56
C SER A 254 -30.09 20.33 13.04
N LEU A 255 -30.44 21.48 12.45
CA LEU A 255 -30.31 21.68 11.01
C LEU A 255 -28.84 21.65 10.56
N GLU A 256 -27.96 22.33 11.28
CA GLU A 256 -26.52 22.34 11.01
C GLU A 256 -25.91 20.93 11.14
N LEU A 257 -26.26 20.18 12.19
CA LEU A 257 -25.82 18.80 12.39
C LEU A 257 -26.28 17.87 11.26
N ARG A 258 -27.48 18.05 10.72
CA ARG A 258 -27.99 17.26 9.58
C ARG A 258 -27.30 17.61 8.27
N ILE A 259 -26.91 18.86 8.08
CA ILE A 259 -26.10 19.27 6.93
C ILE A 259 -24.74 18.58 7.01
N GLU A 260 -24.08 18.71 8.17
CA GLU A 260 -22.78 18.10 8.41
C GLU A 260 -22.83 16.57 8.32
N GLN A 261 -23.90 15.93 8.79
CA GLN A 261 -24.11 14.50 8.64
C GLN A 261 -24.05 14.05 7.18
N ARG A 262 -24.67 14.83 6.27
CA ARG A 262 -24.67 14.54 4.83
C ARG A 262 -23.29 14.75 4.21
N GLU A 263 -22.61 15.84 4.59
CA GLU A 263 -21.25 16.13 4.15
C GLU A 263 -20.26 15.03 4.58
N VAL A 264 -20.28 14.65 5.86
CA VAL A 264 -19.44 13.58 6.42
C VAL A 264 -19.78 12.23 5.77
N LYS A 265 -21.06 11.93 5.56
CA LYS A 265 -21.45 10.69 4.87
C LYS A 265 -20.93 10.66 3.43
N SER A 266 -21.11 11.75 2.68
CA SER A 266 -20.64 11.85 1.29
C SER A 266 -19.12 11.76 1.17
N THR A 267 -18.39 12.34 2.11
CA THR A 267 -16.91 12.27 2.12
C THR A 267 -16.43 10.87 2.47
N ILE A 268 -17.05 10.18 3.43
CA ILE A 268 -16.78 8.77 3.73
C ILE A 268 -17.00 7.91 2.48
N GLU A 269 -18.15 8.04 1.81
CA GLU A 269 -18.45 7.28 0.59
C GLU A 269 -17.45 7.56 -0.54
N GLY A 270 -16.96 8.80 -0.65
CA GLY A 270 -15.91 9.17 -1.60
C GLY A 270 -14.58 8.48 -1.31
N LEU A 271 -14.14 8.49 -0.05
CA LEU A 271 -12.89 7.84 0.38
C LEU A 271 -12.98 6.31 0.31
N GLU A 272 -14.13 5.72 0.63
CA GLU A 272 -14.38 4.28 0.46
C GLU A 272 -14.25 3.86 -1.01
N LYS A 273 -14.78 4.67 -1.94
CA LYS A 273 -14.61 4.45 -3.38
C LYS A 273 -13.16 4.60 -3.83
N GLU A 274 -12.40 5.51 -3.21
CA GLU A 274 -10.97 5.67 -3.50
C GLU A 274 -10.13 4.47 -3.02
N LEU A 275 -10.54 3.82 -1.92
CA LEU A 275 -9.84 2.65 -1.39
C LEU A 275 -9.99 1.38 -2.24
N ILE A 276 -11.08 1.25 -3.00
CA ILE A 276 -11.34 0.08 -3.86
C ILE A 276 -10.21 -0.12 -4.88
N PRO A 277 -9.91 0.85 -5.79
CA PRO A 277 -8.84 0.67 -6.77
C PRO A 277 -7.47 0.57 -6.11
N MET A 278 -7.23 1.23 -4.97
CA MET A 278 -5.96 1.06 -4.24
C MET A 278 -5.76 -0.38 -3.77
N LYS A 279 -6.83 -1.06 -3.32
CA LYS A 279 -6.75 -2.46 -2.90
C LYS A 279 -6.43 -3.38 -4.09
N GLU A 280 -7.04 -3.12 -5.24
CA GLU A 280 -6.76 -3.84 -6.49
C GLU A 280 -5.32 -3.61 -6.95
N GLU A 281 -4.84 -2.37 -6.89
CA GLU A 281 -3.47 -1.98 -7.24
C GLU A 281 -2.44 -2.65 -6.32
N VAL A 282 -2.70 -2.71 -5.01
CA VAL A 282 -1.86 -3.45 -4.05
C VAL A 282 -1.81 -4.94 -4.40
N SER A 283 -2.95 -5.55 -4.76
CA SER A 283 -2.97 -6.96 -5.18
C SER A 283 -2.16 -7.16 -6.47
N GLY A 284 -2.39 -6.31 -7.47
CA GLY A 284 -1.68 -6.35 -8.75
C GLY A 284 -0.17 -6.17 -8.59
N TYR A 285 0.26 -5.29 -7.67
CA TYR A 285 1.66 -5.12 -7.31
C TYR A 285 2.29 -6.43 -6.81
N TYR A 286 1.64 -7.15 -5.90
CA TYR A 286 2.18 -8.41 -5.38
C TYR A 286 2.25 -9.50 -6.46
N ASP A 287 1.25 -9.59 -7.31
CA ASP A 287 1.22 -10.57 -8.40
C ASP A 287 2.29 -10.27 -9.45
N GLN A 288 2.41 -9.01 -9.87
CA GLN A 288 3.45 -8.57 -10.79
C GLN A 288 4.85 -8.74 -10.21
N ARG A 289 5.06 -8.37 -8.93
CA ARG A 289 6.35 -8.55 -8.24
C ARG A 289 6.75 -10.02 -8.19
N ARG A 290 5.80 -10.92 -7.91
CA ARG A 290 6.03 -12.37 -7.88
C ARG A 290 6.48 -12.88 -9.24
N GLU A 291 5.82 -12.44 -10.31
CA GLU A 291 6.16 -12.88 -11.67
C GLU A 291 7.54 -12.38 -12.10
N MET A 292 7.85 -11.12 -11.81
CA MET A 292 9.17 -10.54 -12.08
C MET A 292 10.29 -11.27 -11.33
N LEU A 293 10.06 -11.64 -10.06
CA LEU A 293 11.02 -12.43 -9.29
C LEU A 293 11.27 -13.82 -9.90
N LYS A 294 10.21 -14.51 -10.35
CA LYS A 294 10.37 -15.78 -11.07
C LYS A 294 11.18 -15.63 -12.36
N GLN A 295 10.93 -14.57 -13.12
CA GLN A 295 11.70 -14.29 -14.35
C GLN A 295 13.17 -14.06 -14.04
N LYS A 296 13.47 -13.31 -12.97
CA LYS A 296 14.84 -13.10 -12.49
C LYS A 296 15.50 -14.41 -12.07
N GLU A 297 14.82 -15.23 -11.27
CA GLU A 297 15.32 -16.54 -10.83
C GLU A 297 15.61 -17.47 -12.01
N ALA A 298 14.71 -17.51 -13.00
CA ALA A 298 14.90 -18.30 -14.22
C ALA A 298 16.12 -17.81 -15.04
N ALA A 299 16.27 -16.50 -15.21
CA ALA A 299 17.41 -15.92 -15.93
C ALA A 299 18.75 -16.20 -15.20
N GLN A 300 18.76 -16.07 -13.87
CA GLN A 300 19.91 -16.41 -13.03
C GLN A 300 20.26 -17.90 -13.12
N TYR A 301 19.25 -18.77 -13.08
CA TYR A 301 19.44 -20.20 -13.26
C TYR A 301 20.01 -20.55 -14.63
N CYS A 302 19.53 -19.91 -15.71
CA CYS A 302 20.10 -20.06 -17.05
C CYS A 302 21.60 -19.70 -17.09
N ILE A 303 22.00 -18.57 -16.49
CA ILE A 303 23.41 -18.15 -16.41
C ILE A 303 24.24 -19.21 -15.68
N LEU A 304 23.77 -19.67 -14.52
CA LEU A 304 24.47 -20.68 -13.72
C LEU A 304 24.64 -21.98 -14.50
N LYS A 305 23.57 -22.47 -15.14
CA LYS A 305 23.59 -23.71 -15.92
C LYS A 305 24.54 -23.62 -17.11
N LEU A 306 24.53 -22.51 -17.86
CA LEU A 306 25.44 -22.31 -19.00
C LEU A 306 26.91 -22.35 -18.56
N ARG A 307 27.24 -21.62 -17.47
CA ARG A 307 28.60 -21.62 -16.92
C ARG A 307 29.03 -23.01 -16.44
N GLN A 308 28.14 -23.73 -15.79
CA GLN A 308 28.41 -25.10 -15.34
C GLN A 308 28.68 -26.02 -16.52
N THR A 309 27.84 -25.98 -17.57
CA THR A 309 28.05 -26.80 -18.77
C THR A 309 29.36 -26.48 -19.48
N PHE A 310 29.77 -25.21 -19.50
CA PHE A 310 31.05 -24.81 -20.08
C PHE A 310 32.24 -25.40 -19.30
N VAL A 311 32.20 -25.33 -17.96
CA VAL A 311 33.24 -25.91 -17.11
C VAL A 311 33.29 -27.43 -17.26
N GLU A 312 32.13 -28.10 -17.26
CA GLU A 312 32.04 -29.55 -17.42
C GLU A 312 32.57 -29.99 -18.80
N MET A 313 32.18 -29.33 -19.88
CA MET A 313 32.61 -29.70 -21.23
C MET A 313 34.10 -29.37 -21.50
N ASN A 314 34.65 -28.33 -20.86
CA ASN A 314 36.07 -28.01 -20.99
C ASN A 314 36.99 -28.81 -20.08
N SER A 315 36.45 -29.54 -19.08
CA SER A 315 37.26 -30.41 -18.21
C SER A 315 38.16 -31.37 -18.99
N MET A 316 37.62 -32.05 -20.02
CA MET A 316 38.39 -32.96 -20.87
C MET A 316 39.49 -32.24 -21.67
N TYR A 317 39.24 -30.99 -22.09
CA TYR A 317 40.24 -30.19 -22.78
C TYR A 317 41.36 -29.75 -21.83
N ASP A 318 41.03 -29.35 -20.60
CA ASP A 318 42.01 -28.95 -19.59
C ASP A 318 42.91 -30.13 -19.16
N GLU A 319 42.34 -31.34 -19.07
CA GLU A 319 43.08 -32.59 -18.88
C GLU A 319 44.05 -32.85 -20.05
N TYR A 320 43.57 -32.72 -21.29
CA TYR A 320 44.41 -32.83 -22.48
C TYR A 320 45.56 -31.82 -22.52
N VAL A 321 45.30 -30.55 -22.16
CA VAL A 321 46.34 -29.51 -22.08
C VAL A 321 47.38 -29.86 -21.02
N SER A 322 46.95 -30.38 -19.87
CA SER A 322 47.83 -30.83 -18.78
C SER A 322 48.72 -32.00 -19.22
N LEU A 323 48.13 -33.00 -19.90
CA LEU A 323 48.84 -34.12 -20.51
C LEU A 323 49.89 -33.63 -21.52
N LEU A 324 49.51 -32.71 -22.41
CA LEU A 324 50.40 -32.17 -23.43
C LEU A 324 51.56 -31.40 -22.81
N ASN A 325 51.33 -30.66 -21.72
CA ASN A 325 52.37 -29.95 -20.99
C ASN A 325 53.34 -30.93 -20.32
N ASN A 326 52.85 -32.00 -19.70
CA ASN A 326 53.68 -33.07 -19.14
C ASN A 326 54.56 -33.71 -20.24
N ALA A 327 53.96 -34.07 -21.38
CA ALA A 327 54.71 -34.62 -22.51
C ALA A 327 55.81 -33.65 -23.02
N LYS A 328 55.51 -32.34 -23.09
CA LYS A 328 56.50 -31.32 -23.46
C LYS A 328 57.64 -31.21 -22.44
N GLU A 329 57.35 -31.31 -21.14
CA GLU A 329 58.38 -31.30 -20.10
C GLU A 329 59.28 -32.54 -20.16
N LEU A 330 58.71 -33.73 -20.31
CA LEU A 330 59.47 -34.96 -20.49
C LEU A 330 60.35 -34.91 -21.75
N ALA A 331 59.84 -34.32 -22.84
CA ALA A 331 60.61 -34.10 -24.06
C ALA A 331 61.78 -33.13 -23.85
N ARG A 332 61.57 -32.03 -23.12
CA ARG A 332 62.64 -31.10 -22.71
C ARG A 332 63.71 -31.79 -21.87
N ASN A 333 63.29 -32.68 -20.98
CA ASN A 333 64.16 -33.48 -20.11
C ASN A 333 64.80 -34.69 -20.83
N LYS A 334 64.45 -34.92 -22.11
CA LYS A 334 64.90 -36.06 -22.93
C LYS A 334 64.56 -37.43 -22.33
N ASP A 335 63.51 -37.51 -21.50
CA ASP A 335 63.05 -38.77 -20.92
C ASP A 335 62.16 -39.54 -21.90
N VAL A 336 62.82 -40.23 -22.84
CA VAL A 336 62.15 -41.01 -23.89
C VAL A 336 61.41 -42.21 -23.32
N ALA A 337 61.85 -42.76 -22.18
CA ALA A 337 61.23 -43.92 -21.55
C ALA A 337 59.89 -43.53 -20.90
N ALA A 338 59.87 -42.44 -20.14
CA ALA A 338 58.65 -41.90 -19.56
C ALA A 338 57.65 -41.44 -20.63
N LEU A 339 58.11 -40.79 -21.70
CA LEU A 339 57.25 -40.42 -22.84
C LEU A 339 56.58 -41.62 -23.50
N ARG A 340 57.32 -42.72 -23.70
CA ARG A 340 56.77 -43.94 -24.29
C ARG A 340 55.70 -44.56 -23.39
N LYS A 341 55.92 -44.55 -22.08
CA LYS A 341 54.94 -45.03 -21.09
C LYS A 341 53.69 -44.16 -21.08
N LEU A 342 53.84 -42.83 -21.04
CA LEU A 342 52.74 -41.87 -21.05
C LEU A 342 51.87 -42.01 -22.31
N SER A 343 52.50 -42.15 -23.48
CA SER A 343 51.79 -42.34 -24.75
C SER A 343 51.08 -43.70 -24.83
N HIS A 344 51.72 -44.79 -24.37
CA HIS A 344 51.05 -46.11 -24.32
C HIS A 344 49.84 -46.11 -23.39
N GLN A 345 49.99 -45.56 -22.19
CA GLN A 345 48.91 -45.51 -21.20
C GLN A 345 47.70 -44.76 -21.74
N GLN A 346 47.90 -43.62 -22.40
CA GLN A 346 46.81 -42.84 -23.00
C GLN A 346 46.11 -43.58 -24.15
N VAL A 347 46.85 -44.31 -24.97
CA VAL A 347 46.24 -45.15 -26.03
C VAL A 347 45.44 -46.29 -25.41
N GLU A 348 45.94 -46.93 -24.36
CA GLU A 348 45.21 -47.99 -23.65
C GLU A 348 43.94 -47.46 -22.98
N GLU A 349 44.01 -46.33 -22.27
CA GLU A 349 42.85 -45.65 -21.66
C GLU A 349 41.79 -45.30 -22.71
N PHE A 350 42.20 -44.70 -23.83
CA PHE A 350 41.31 -44.40 -24.94
C PHE A 350 40.66 -45.67 -25.54
N MET A 351 41.44 -46.74 -25.76
CA MET A 351 40.92 -47.99 -26.31
C MET A 351 39.96 -48.69 -25.35
N LEU A 352 40.15 -48.57 -24.03
CA LEU A 352 39.22 -49.08 -23.04
C LEU A 352 37.89 -48.33 -23.07
N GLU A 353 37.94 -47.00 -23.17
CA GLU A 353 36.74 -46.16 -23.25
C GLU A 353 36.00 -46.39 -24.57
N TRP A 354 36.70 -46.50 -25.69
CA TRP A 354 36.14 -46.78 -27.02
C TRP A 354 35.43 -48.14 -27.12
N ASN A 355 35.95 -49.15 -26.44
CA ASN A 355 35.41 -50.51 -26.47
C ASN A 355 34.36 -50.77 -25.37
N HIS A 356 33.99 -49.75 -24.58
CA HIS A 356 33.02 -49.90 -23.51
C HIS A 356 31.59 -50.07 -24.08
N PRO A 357 30.82 -51.10 -23.67
CA PRO A 357 29.56 -51.48 -24.32
C PRO A 357 28.44 -50.42 -24.26
N TYR A 358 28.55 -49.43 -23.38
CA TYR A 358 27.58 -48.34 -23.18
C TYR A 358 27.83 -47.09 -24.05
N VAL A 359 28.98 -47.00 -24.73
CA VAL A 359 29.35 -45.84 -25.57
C VAL A 359 28.51 -45.80 -26.87
N LYS A 360 27.80 -46.88 -27.23
CA LYS A 360 26.87 -46.89 -28.38
C LYS A 360 25.59 -46.05 -28.22
N LEU A 361 25.31 -45.44 -27.06
CA LEU A 361 24.05 -44.71 -26.82
C LEU A 361 24.19 -43.21 -26.49
N SER A 362 25.39 -42.65 -26.34
CA SER A 362 25.55 -41.21 -26.14
C SER A 362 25.82 -40.50 -27.47
N GLU A 363 24.97 -39.54 -27.83
CA GLU A 363 25.10 -38.63 -28.99
C GLU A 363 26.39 -37.79 -29.00
N SER A 364 27.29 -37.97 -28.03
CA SER A 364 28.59 -37.31 -27.91
C SER A 364 29.64 -37.76 -28.95
N ILE A 365 29.38 -38.82 -29.72
CA ILE A 365 30.37 -39.39 -30.67
C ILE A 365 30.38 -38.69 -32.03
N THR A 366 29.35 -37.90 -32.38
CA THR A 366 29.29 -37.24 -33.69
C THR A 366 30.40 -36.21 -33.93
N THR A 367 31.14 -35.79 -32.90
CA THR A 367 32.26 -34.84 -33.05
C THR A 367 33.64 -35.52 -33.15
N LEU A 368 33.77 -36.81 -32.87
CA LEU A 368 35.05 -37.55 -32.99
C LEU A 368 35.22 -38.26 -34.35
N ALA A 369 34.22 -38.24 -35.22
CA ALA A 369 34.21 -38.99 -36.48
C ALA A 369 34.83 -38.29 -37.70
N PHE A 370 35.43 -37.10 -37.56
CA PHE A 370 36.14 -36.45 -38.67
C PHE A 370 37.55 -36.02 -38.25
N CYS A 371 38.52 -36.90 -38.50
CA CYS A 371 39.81 -36.58 -39.12
C CYS A 371 40.79 -37.76 -38.94
N LEU A 372 40.61 -38.79 -39.77
CA LEU A 372 41.73 -39.60 -40.25
C LEU A 372 41.71 -39.50 -41.79
N ARG A 373 42.42 -38.49 -42.30
CA ARG A 373 43.03 -38.48 -43.64
C ARG A 373 44.40 -37.85 -43.55
#